data_AF-A0A031LL30-F1
#
_entry.id   AF-A0A031LL30-F1
#
_cell.length_a   1.000
_cell.length_b   1.000
_cell.length_c   1.000
_cell.angle_alpha   90.00
_cell.angle_beta   90.00
_cell.angle_gamma   90.00
#
_symmetry.space_group_name_H-M   'P 1'
#
loop_
_entity.id
_entity.type
_entity.pdbx_description
1 polymer ?
#
loop_
_entity_poly.entity_id
_entity_poly.type
_entity_poly.pdbx_seq_one_letter_code
_entity_poly.pdbx_strand_id
1 'polypeptide(L)'
;MDAYSFLLYVIERSEEGSTIVLMINNKMPVMINKTDNFSFLAYFCLNDDVKKVKKEFSKATLHRAIMDFLDEISSTVGEEVKDIKLGDISSFSNCLPKREKRKRREELESLISEYREIERDEIAVPIFSYDMESVYFLPEKGIVEINPETSFDNKGYEDDIIDKILFSFKLDIAMGNPFSTSNGFTFFTASYIDRGELGKEKFRGEEISMKSGTAFIGGNRGIKTYDITFLDRGISTKGRLYIGYFLKAENTFLKLKSISLEEAQTNNKFSANDYLFASYTAASLDEVDLLGYDKFLSGYLNLAISKSDARGLIKEIIETHSTMIHELPFIYDVDGEKAKIVDPISYWYFSSKGEKVRTCDQPKLRDRVEMWKKIKSILLRRKWMNKFLV
;
A
#
# COMPACT_ATOMS: atom_id res chain seq x y z
N MET A 1 40.95 -31.51 -19.26
CA MET A 1 39.67 -31.14 -19.90
C MET A 1 39.64 -29.62 -19.91
N ASP A 2 39.44 -28.99 -21.05
CA ASP A 2 39.42 -27.53 -21.13
C ASP A 2 38.16 -26.96 -20.45
N ALA A 3 38.19 -25.66 -20.14
CA ALA A 3 37.11 -24.95 -19.44
C ALA A 3 35.74 -25.12 -20.13
N TYR A 4 35.74 -25.06 -21.47
CA TYR A 4 34.54 -25.25 -22.29
C TYR A 4 33.95 -26.64 -22.14
N SER A 5 34.74 -27.69 -22.38
CA SER A 5 34.27 -29.07 -22.31
C SER A 5 33.80 -29.41 -20.91
N PHE A 6 34.50 -28.91 -19.89
CA PHE A 6 34.14 -29.09 -18.49
C PHE A 6 32.77 -28.49 -18.16
N LEU A 7 32.54 -27.23 -18.51
CA LEU A 7 31.23 -26.59 -18.32
C LEU A 7 30.13 -27.28 -19.11
N LEU A 8 30.41 -27.68 -20.36
CA LEU A 8 29.46 -28.41 -21.20
C LEU A 8 28.99 -29.69 -20.51
N TYR A 9 29.94 -30.50 -20.05
CA TYR A 9 29.65 -31.74 -19.34
C TYR A 9 28.83 -31.50 -18.07
N VAL A 10 29.23 -30.52 -17.26
CA VAL A 10 28.59 -30.23 -15.97
C VAL A 10 27.17 -29.72 -16.15
N ILE A 11 26.94 -28.76 -17.05
CA ILE A 11 25.61 -28.17 -17.28
C ILE A 11 24.66 -29.16 -17.95
N GLU A 12 25.16 -30.01 -18.85
CA GLU A 12 24.36 -31.03 -19.52
C GLU A 12 23.91 -32.13 -18.55
N ARG A 13 24.76 -32.49 -17.57
CA ARG A 13 24.50 -33.60 -16.62
C ARG A 13 23.88 -33.17 -15.30
N SER A 14 23.83 -31.88 -15.02
CA SER A 14 23.23 -31.34 -13.80
C SER A 14 21.71 -31.39 -13.83
N GLU A 15 21.10 -31.79 -12.72
CA GLU A 15 19.64 -31.79 -12.54
C GLU A 15 19.09 -30.39 -12.28
N GLU A 16 17.80 -30.18 -12.59
CA GLU A 16 17.09 -28.96 -12.23
C GLU A 16 17.14 -28.70 -10.71
N GLY A 17 17.36 -27.44 -10.33
CA GLY A 17 17.49 -27.02 -8.94
C GLY A 17 18.86 -27.29 -8.34
N SER A 18 19.76 -28.00 -9.03
CA SER A 18 21.12 -28.23 -8.55
C SER A 18 21.95 -26.95 -8.53
N THR A 19 22.86 -26.90 -7.56
CA THR A 19 23.85 -25.83 -7.40
C THR A 19 25.24 -26.42 -7.57
N ILE A 20 25.99 -25.86 -8.51
CA ILE A 20 27.36 -26.26 -8.83
C ILE A 20 28.27 -25.11 -8.40
N VAL A 21 29.32 -25.43 -7.65
CA VAL A 21 30.36 -24.46 -7.30
C VAL A 21 31.58 -24.75 -8.16
N LEU A 22 32.04 -23.72 -8.86
CA LEU A 22 33.21 -23.75 -9.73
C LEU A 22 34.29 -22.81 -9.21
N MET A 23 35.54 -23.19 -9.41
CA MET A 23 36.71 -22.34 -9.20
C MET A 23 37.35 -22.03 -10.54
N ILE A 24 37.34 -20.76 -10.92
CA ILE A 24 37.96 -20.26 -12.14
C ILE A 24 39.39 -19.83 -11.85
N ASN A 25 40.34 -20.35 -12.64
CA ASN A 25 41.78 -20.11 -12.51
C ASN A 25 42.30 -20.26 -11.05
N ASN A 26 41.68 -21.15 -10.25
CA ASN A 26 41.89 -21.38 -8.81
C ASN A 26 41.74 -20.16 -7.88
N LYS A 27 41.16 -19.05 -8.35
CA LYS A 27 41.08 -17.80 -7.58
C LYS A 27 39.66 -17.31 -7.34
N MET A 28 38.74 -17.62 -8.25
CA MET A 28 37.42 -17.00 -8.25
C MET A 28 36.31 -18.05 -8.17
N PRO A 29 35.54 -18.07 -7.07
CA PRO A 29 34.38 -18.93 -6.96
C PRO A 29 33.23 -18.41 -7.84
N VAL A 30 32.64 -19.30 -8.62
CA VAL A 30 31.44 -19.07 -9.41
C VAL A 30 30.41 -20.12 -9.02
N MET A 31 29.24 -19.67 -8.59
CA MET A 31 28.13 -20.55 -8.26
C MET A 31 27.15 -20.58 -9.43
N ILE A 32 26.90 -21.75 -10.00
CA ILE A 32 25.92 -21.94 -11.07
C ILE A 32 24.73 -22.70 -10.53
N ASN A 33 23.54 -22.11 -10.67
CA ASN A 33 22.27 -22.75 -10.35
C ASN A 33 21.60 -23.18 -11.65
N LYS A 34 21.28 -24.46 -11.76
CA LYS A 34 20.47 -24.98 -12.87
C LYS A 34 19.01 -24.63 -12.60
N THR A 35 18.49 -23.61 -13.28
CA THR A 35 17.15 -23.07 -13.00
C THR A 35 16.03 -23.91 -13.61
N ASP A 36 16.28 -24.51 -14.77
CA ASP A 36 15.43 -25.51 -15.44
C ASP A 36 16.32 -26.31 -16.42
N ASN A 37 15.77 -27.23 -17.20
CA ASN A 37 16.55 -28.03 -18.17
C ASN A 37 17.28 -27.19 -19.26
N PHE A 38 16.82 -25.98 -19.52
CA PHE A 38 17.21 -25.12 -20.64
C PHE A 38 17.79 -23.77 -20.20
N SER A 39 18.03 -23.58 -18.91
CA SER A 39 18.64 -22.35 -18.42
C SER A 39 19.56 -22.62 -17.22
N PHE A 40 20.54 -21.76 -17.06
CA PHE A 40 21.34 -21.70 -15.84
C PHE A 40 21.61 -20.25 -15.45
N LEU A 41 21.94 -20.08 -14.19
CA LEU A 41 22.13 -18.78 -13.59
C LEU A 41 23.39 -18.80 -12.74
N ALA A 42 24.38 -18.04 -13.17
CA ALA A 42 25.68 -17.96 -12.54
C ALA A 42 25.80 -16.71 -11.69
N TYR A 43 26.42 -16.87 -10.53
CA TYR A 43 26.76 -15.82 -9.58
C TYR A 43 28.26 -15.84 -9.33
N PHE A 44 28.86 -14.67 -9.35
CA PHE A 44 30.25 -14.52 -8.98
C PHE A 44 30.48 -13.15 -8.35
N CYS A 45 31.51 -13.05 -7.51
CA CYS A 45 31.82 -11.81 -6.81
C CYS A 45 33.03 -11.14 -7.46
N LEU A 46 32.88 -9.83 -7.70
CA LEU A 46 33.95 -8.98 -8.20
C LEU A 46 33.90 -7.66 -7.43
N ASN A 47 35.00 -7.25 -6.80
CA ASN A 47 35.10 -5.98 -6.06
C ASN A 47 33.98 -5.77 -5.02
N ASP A 48 33.70 -6.79 -4.20
CA ASP A 48 32.64 -6.81 -3.19
C ASP A 48 31.19 -6.68 -3.72
N ASP A 49 30.98 -6.74 -5.04
CA ASP A 49 29.65 -6.75 -5.68
C ASP A 49 29.36 -8.12 -6.33
N VAL A 50 28.14 -8.64 -6.12
CA VAL A 50 27.68 -9.89 -6.76
C VAL A 50 27.19 -9.57 -8.16
N LYS A 51 27.86 -10.12 -9.17
CA LYS A 51 27.36 -10.13 -10.54
C LYS A 51 26.58 -11.41 -10.82
N LYS A 52 25.57 -11.26 -11.67
CA LYS A 52 24.66 -12.32 -12.06
C LYS A 52 24.61 -12.40 -13.58
N VAL A 53 24.81 -13.60 -14.11
CA VAL A 53 24.69 -13.92 -15.52
C VAL A 53 23.63 -15.00 -15.70
N LYS A 54 22.64 -14.75 -16.54
CA LYS A 54 21.62 -15.74 -16.91
C LYS A 54 21.87 -16.18 -18.35
N LYS A 55 21.86 -17.49 -18.58
CA LYS A 55 21.91 -18.07 -19.92
C LYS A 55 20.70 -18.97 -20.15
N GLU A 56 20.10 -18.80 -21.31
CA GLU A 56 19.01 -19.63 -21.81
C GLU A 56 19.48 -20.32 -23.09
N PHE A 57 19.14 -21.59 -23.24
CA PHE A 57 19.64 -22.43 -24.33
C PHE A 57 18.67 -23.57 -24.64
N SER A 58 18.86 -24.19 -25.79
CA SER A 58 18.25 -25.46 -26.18
C SER A 58 19.33 -26.53 -26.26
N LYS A 59 18.96 -27.80 -26.48
CA LYS A 59 19.93 -28.85 -26.78
C LYS A 59 20.88 -28.48 -27.92
N ALA A 60 20.38 -27.77 -28.94
CA ALA A 60 21.18 -27.35 -30.08
C ALA A 60 22.07 -26.13 -29.80
N THR A 61 21.73 -25.29 -28.81
CA THR A 61 22.42 -24.00 -28.56
C THR A 61 23.21 -23.95 -27.25
N LEU A 62 23.29 -25.05 -26.51
CA LEU A 62 24.06 -25.14 -25.25
C LEU A 62 25.53 -24.75 -25.44
N HIS A 63 26.17 -25.20 -26.52
CA HIS A 63 27.55 -24.84 -26.85
C HIS A 63 27.76 -23.32 -26.88
N ARG A 64 26.83 -22.60 -27.52
CA ARG A 64 26.88 -21.14 -27.66
C ARG A 64 26.70 -20.45 -26.32
N ALA A 65 25.74 -20.92 -25.52
CA ALA A 65 25.50 -20.37 -24.19
C ALA A 65 26.71 -20.51 -23.26
N ILE A 66 27.49 -21.60 -23.40
CA ILE A 66 28.73 -21.80 -22.63
C ILE A 66 29.85 -20.90 -23.13
N MET A 67 30.04 -20.77 -24.45
CA MET A 67 31.03 -19.85 -25.01
C MET A 67 30.74 -18.41 -24.61
N ASP A 68 29.49 -17.96 -24.78
CA ASP A 68 29.08 -16.60 -24.38
C ASP A 68 29.27 -16.38 -22.87
N PHE A 69 29.10 -17.43 -22.05
CA PHE A 69 29.32 -17.34 -20.61
C PHE A 69 30.81 -17.23 -20.26
N LEU A 70 31.67 -18.02 -20.92
CA LEU A 70 33.12 -17.94 -20.75
C LEU A 70 33.68 -16.59 -21.20
N ASP A 71 33.16 -16.03 -22.29
CA ASP A 71 33.54 -14.71 -22.79
C ASP A 71 33.13 -13.61 -21.81
N GLU A 72 31.91 -13.68 -21.26
CA GLU A 72 31.44 -12.73 -20.24
C GLU A 72 32.26 -12.79 -18.95
N ILE A 73 32.63 -13.99 -18.50
CA ILE A 73 33.53 -14.14 -17.35
C ILE A 73 34.91 -13.57 -17.69
N SER A 74 35.50 -13.93 -18.83
CA SER A 74 36.84 -13.48 -19.22
C SER A 74 36.90 -11.95 -19.30
N SER A 75 35.90 -11.35 -19.92
CA SER A 75 35.72 -9.88 -19.97
C SER A 75 35.59 -9.28 -18.58
N THR A 76 34.89 -9.96 -17.67
CA THR A 76 34.66 -9.45 -16.32
C THR A 76 35.89 -9.55 -15.42
N VAL A 77 36.67 -10.63 -15.55
CA VAL A 77 37.90 -10.86 -14.76
C VAL A 77 39.08 -10.11 -15.37
N GLY A 78 39.01 -9.74 -16.65
CA GLY A 78 40.13 -9.14 -17.38
C GLY A 78 41.25 -10.12 -17.72
N GLU A 79 41.00 -11.42 -17.55
CA GLU A 79 41.92 -12.52 -17.86
C GLU A 79 41.17 -13.64 -18.59
N GLU A 80 41.85 -14.35 -19.47
CA GLU A 80 41.30 -15.52 -20.15
C GLU A 80 41.02 -16.67 -19.16
N VAL A 81 39.85 -17.31 -19.30
CA VAL A 81 39.48 -18.48 -18.50
C VAL A 81 40.17 -19.73 -19.05
N LYS A 82 41.29 -20.12 -18.44
CA LYS A 82 42.11 -21.26 -18.88
C LYS A 82 41.73 -22.55 -18.17
N ASP A 83 41.43 -22.48 -16.87
CA ASP A 83 41.10 -23.63 -16.03
C ASP A 83 39.81 -23.41 -15.23
N ILE A 84 38.97 -24.45 -15.19
CA ILE A 84 37.77 -24.54 -14.34
C ILE A 84 37.78 -25.88 -13.60
N LYS A 85 37.53 -25.84 -12.29
CA LYS A 85 37.41 -27.04 -11.44
C LYS A 85 36.18 -26.94 -10.53
N LEU A 86 35.69 -28.08 -10.03
CA LEU A 86 34.70 -28.06 -8.94
C LEU A 86 35.33 -27.51 -7.68
N GLY A 87 34.61 -26.64 -6.99
CA GLY A 87 34.97 -26.16 -5.66
C GLY A 87 34.13 -26.87 -4.60
N ASP A 88 34.72 -27.11 -3.42
CA ASP A 88 34.03 -27.80 -2.33
C ASP A 88 33.04 -26.88 -1.59
N ILE A 89 33.35 -25.59 -1.45
CA ILE A 89 32.52 -24.60 -0.73
C ILE A 89 32.74 -23.20 -1.36
N SER A 90 31.67 -22.46 -1.63
CA SER A 90 31.75 -21.01 -1.92
C SER A 90 31.22 -20.20 -0.75
N SER A 91 32.00 -19.21 -0.30
CA SER A 91 31.57 -18.22 0.70
C SER A 91 31.63 -16.85 0.06
N PHE A 92 30.46 -16.27 -0.23
CA PHE A 92 30.29 -14.88 -0.70
C PHE A 92 30.21 -13.91 0.48
N SER A 93 30.92 -14.18 1.57
CA SER A 93 30.78 -13.48 2.87
C SER A 93 31.02 -11.97 2.80
N ASN A 94 31.83 -11.49 1.86
CA ASN A 94 32.12 -10.06 1.67
C ASN A 94 31.24 -9.40 0.60
N CYS A 95 30.41 -10.16 -0.12
CA CYS A 95 29.69 -9.69 -1.29
C CYS A 95 28.21 -9.53 -0.92
N LEU A 96 27.92 -8.49 -0.16
CA LEU A 96 26.55 -8.09 0.12
C LEU A 96 25.98 -7.46 -1.16
N PRO A 97 24.86 -7.95 -1.71
CA PRO A 97 24.26 -7.31 -2.87
C PRO A 97 23.89 -5.86 -2.50
N LYS A 98 24.62 -4.88 -3.04
CA LYS A 98 24.15 -3.50 -3.04
C LYS A 98 22.82 -3.50 -3.78
N ARG A 99 21.74 -3.29 -3.03
CA ARG A 99 20.42 -3.00 -3.61
C ARG A 99 20.62 -1.86 -4.59
N GLU A 100 20.45 -2.12 -5.88
CA GLU A 100 20.32 -1.07 -6.88
C GLU A 100 19.34 -0.02 -6.35
N LYS A 101 19.80 1.23 -6.18
CA LYS A 101 18.89 2.38 -6.15
C LYS A 101 18.30 2.49 -7.56
N ARG A 102 17.26 1.69 -7.83
CA ARG A 102 16.63 1.50 -9.14
C ARG A 102 16.05 2.81 -9.68
N LYS A 103 16.20 3.04 -10.99
CA LYS A 103 15.42 3.95 -11.87
C LYS A 103 13.92 4.09 -11.50
N ARG A 104 13.32 3.08 -10.86
CA ARG A 104 11.93 3.09 -10.37
C ARG A 104 11.63 4.12 -9.27
N ARG A 105 12.62 4.66 -8.55
CA ARG A 105 12.37 5.69 -7.53
C ARG A 105 12.01 7.03 -8.19
N GLU A 106 12.78 7.42 -9.21
CA GLU A 106 12.53 8.60 -10.04
C GLU A 106 11.17 8.51 -10.74
N GLU A 107 10.79 7.32 -11.22
CA GLU A 107 9.48 7.11 -11.87
C GLU A 107 8.29 7.31 -10.90
N LEU A 108 8.37 6.86 -9.65
CA LEU A 108 7.26 7.03 -8.69
C LEU A 108 7.14 8.48 -8.21
N GLU A 109 8.26 9.13 -7.88
CA GLU A 109 8.26 10.53 -7.44
C GLU A 109 7.75 11.46 -8.56
N SER A 110 8.13 11.21 -9.81
CA SER A 110 7.58 11.91 -10.98
C SER A 110 6.06 11.69 -11.13
N LEU A 111 5.59 10.44 -11.05
CA LEU A 111 4.16 10.13 -11.15
C LEU A 111 3.35 10.79 -10.03
N ILE A 112 3.87 10.80 -8.80
CA ILE A 112 3.21 11.47 -7.68
C ILE A 112 3.14 12.98 -7.93
N SER A 113 4.21 13.58 -8.46
CA SER A 113 4.27 15.01 -8.72
C SER A 113 3.24 15.42 -9.77
N GLU A 114 3.21 14.71 -10.91
CA GLU A 114 2.22 14.91 -11.98
C GLU A 114 0.78 14.65 -11.48
N TYR A 115 0.58 13.65 -10.63
CA TYR A 115 -0.73 13.36 -10.05
C TYR A 115 -1.25 14.49 -9.15
N ARG A 116 -0.36 15.24 -8.49
CA ARG A 116 -0.70 16.34 -7.57
C ARG A 116 -0.88 17.70 -8.22
N GLU A 117 -0.56 17.86 -9.51
CA GLU A 117 -0.74 19.14 -10.20
C GLU A 117 -2.22 19.54 -10.18
N ILE A 118 -2.53 20.65 -9.50
CA ILE A 118 -3.90 21.16 -9.29
C ILE A 118 -4.42 21.77 -10.59
N GLU A 119 -5.61 21.34 -11.02
CA GLU A 119 -6.32 21.93 -12.14
C GLU A 119 -7.40 22.89 -11.62
N ARG A 120 -7.83 23.87 -12.43
CA ARG A 120 -8.97 24.72 -12.07
C ARG A 120 -10.25 23.88 -12.08
N ASP A 121 -11.20 24.22 -11.21
CA ASP A 121 -12.54 23.62 -11.07
C ASP A 121 -12.62 22.31 -10.25
N GLU A 122 -11.60 21.97 -9.45
CA GLU A 122 -11.62 20.79 -8.56
C GLU A 122 -12.37 21.05 -7.23
N ILE A 123 -12.94 20.00 -6.64
CA ILE A 123 -13.64 20.10 -5.36
C ILE A 123 -12.64 19.90 -4.22
N ALA A 124 -12.45 20.95 -3.43
CA ALA A 124 -11.50 20.95 -2.32
C ALA A 124 -12.24 21.01 -0.97
N VAL A 125 -12.10 19.95 -0.18
CA VAL A 125 -12.64 19.90 1.18
C VAL A 125 -11.57 20.38 2.15
N PRO A 126 -11.76 21.50 2.88
CA PRO A 126 -10.78 21.95 3.85
C PRO A 126 -10.69 20.94 5.01
N ILE A 127 -9.48 20.45 5.28
CA ILE A 127 -9.22 19.51 6.37
C ILE A 127 -8.67 20.25 7.58
N PHE A 128 -7.70 21.12 7.35
CA PHE A 128 -7.00 21.84 8.40
C PHE A 128 -6.32 23.08 7.81
N SER A 129 -6.33 24.19 8.55
CA SER A 129 -5.59 25.40 8.20
C SER A 129 -4.82 25.90 9.42
N TYR A 130 -3.55 26.25 9.22
CA TYR A 130 -2.69 26.81 10.27
C TYR A 130 -1.47 27.52 9.67
N ASP A 131 -1.06 28.67 10.21
CA ASP A 131 0.10 29.47 9.75
C ASP A 131 0.19 29.69 8.23
N MET A 132 -0.93 30.06 7.60
CA MET A 132 -1.08 30.27 6.14
C MET A 132 -0.99 29.00 5.27
N GLU A 133 -0.74 27.82 5.87
CA GLU A 133 -0.85 26.54 5.19
C GLU A 133 -2.27 25.99 5.34
N SER A 134 -2.92 25.67 4.23
CA SER A 134 -4.22 25.02 4.21
C SER A 134 -4.11 23.67 3.53
N VAL A 135 -4.41 22.63 4.31
CA VAL A 135 -4.46 21.25 3.88
C VAL A 135 -5.88 20.92 3.46
N TYR A 136 -6.03 20.51 2.22
CA TYR A 136 -7.30 20.13 1.62
C TYR A 136 -7.30 18.67 1.23
N PHE A 137 -8.49 18.10 1.20
CA PHE A 137 -8.77 16.82 0.60
C PHE A 137 -9.48 17.04 -0.73
N LEU A 138 -8.86 16.56 -1.80
CA LEU A 138 -9.45 16.48 -3.13
C LEU A 138 -9.78 15.01 -3.39
N PRO A 139 -11.05 14.64 -3.62
CA PRO A 139 -11.43 13.26 -3.91
C PRO A 139 -10.63 12.62 -5.05
N GLU A 140 -10.24 13.41 -6.05
CA GLU A 140 -9.47 12.97 -7.21
C GLU A 140 -7.97 12.80 -6.93
N LYS A 141 -7.44 13.37 -5.83
CA LYS A 141 -5.99 13.50 -5.57
C LYS A 141 -5.54 13.09 -4.17
N GLY A 142 -6.48 12.91 -3.25
CA GLY A 142 -6.19 12.80 -1.84
C GLY A 142 -5.82 14.15 -1.21
N ILE A 143 -4.88 14.13 -0.27
CA ILE A 143 -4.44 15.30 0.47
C ILE A 143 -3.45 16.12 -0.35
N VAL A 144 -3.75 17.39 -0.47
CA VAL A 144 -2.91 18.40 -1.10
C VAL A 144 -2.89 19.65 -0.25
N GLU A 145 -1.81 20.41 -0.36
CA GLU A 145 -1.79 21.77 0.12
C GLU A 145 -2.22 22.71 -0.98
N ILE A 146 -2.95 23.73 -0.59
CA ILE A 146 -3.39 24.73 -1.52
C ILE A 146 -3.09 26.09 -0.93
N ASN A 147 -2.48 26.94 -1.76
CA ASN A 147 -2.33 28.34 -1.44
C ASN A 147 -3.72 28.97 -1.25
N PRO A 148 -3.98 29.68 -0.13
CA PRO A 148 -5.27 30.30 0.17
C PRO A 148 -5.83 31.22 -0.92
N GLU A 149 -5.01 31.70 -1.87
CA GLU A 149 -5.46 32.51 -3.02
C GLU A 149 -6.14 31.70 -4.15
N THR A 150 -6.12 30.37 -4.07
CA THR A 150 -6.74 29.50 -5.08
C THR A 150 -8.23 29.42 -4.84
N SER A 151 -9.05 29.98 -5.74
CA SER A 151 -10.50 29.88 -5.65
C SER A 151 -11.00 28.52 -6.14
N PHE A 152 -11.69 27.77 -5.29
CA PHE A 152 -12.44 26.56 -5.67
C PHE A 152 -13.91 26.87 -5.90
N ASP A 153 -14.55 26.08 -6.77
CA ASP A 153 -16.00 26.10 -6.89
C ASP A 153 -16.60 25.40 -5.66
N ASN A 154 -16.90 26.17 -4.61
CA ASN A 154 -17.57 25.66 -3.40
C ASN A 154 -19.08 25.45 -3.61
N LYS A 155 -19.55 25.41 -4.86
CA LYS A 155 -20.97 25.17 -5.16
C LYS A 155 -21.33 23.71 -4.89
N GLY A 156 -22.02 23.51 -3.77
CA GLY A 156 -23.23 22.66 -3.80
C GLY A 156 -23.09 21.22 -3.32
N TYR A 157 -22.40 20.96 -2.22
CA TYR A 157 -22.53 19.67 -1.53
C TYR A 157 -23.06 19.84 -0.12
N GLU A 158 -24.01 18.98 0.24
CA GLU A 158 -24.48 18.83 1.61
C GLU A 158 -23.36 18.27 2.48
N ASP A 159 -23.19 18.81 3.69
CA ASP A 159 -22.15 18.40 4.65
C ASP A 159 -22.14 16.88 4.90
N ASP A 160 -23.30 16.22 4.78
CA ASP A 160 -23.45 14.77 4.99
C ASP A 160 -22.73 13.94 3.91
N ILE A 161 -22.70 14.39 2.66
CA ILE A 161 -21.96 13.71 1.58
C ILE A 161 -20.45 13.81 1.83
N ILE A 162 -19.98 14.97 2.29
CA ILE A 162 -18.57 15.19 2.62
C ILE A 162 -18.13 14.28 3.77
N ASP A 163 -18.92 14.21 4.85
CA ASP A 163 -18.64 13.32 5.97
C ASP A 163 -18.59 11.85 5.49
N LYS A 164 -19.56 11.41 4.68
CA LYS A 164 -19.58 10.03 4.14
C LYS A 164 -18.35 9.72 3.29
N ILE A 165 -17.93 10.66 2.44
CA ILE A 165 -16.72 10.51 1.63
C ILE A 165 -15.51 10.44 2.53
N LEU A 166 -15.26 11.43 3.39
CA LEU A 166 -14.07 11.49 4.22
C LEU A 166 -13.92 10.27 5.13
N PHE A 167 -15.00 9.81 5.77
CA PHE A 167 -14.96 8.66 6.67
C PHE A 167 -14.80 7.32 5.92
N SER A 168 -15.31 7.23 4.69
CA SER A 168 -15.13 6.06 3.82
C SER A 168 -13.89 6.17 2.92
N PHE A 169 -13.16 7.29 2.92
CA PHE A 169 -11.96 7.45 2.12
C PHE A 169 -10.74 6.92 2.89
N LYS A 170 -10.22 5.79 2.44
CA LYS A 170 -9.17 5.03 3.13
C LYS A 170 -7.86 5.09 2.36
N LEU A 171 -7.00 6.02 2.75
CA LEU A 171 -5.69 6.27 2.12
C LEU A 171 -4.50 5.96 3.02
N ASP A 172 -4.69 5.34 4.17
CA ASP A 172 -3.67 5.23 5.21
C ASP A 172 -3.25 3.78 5.47
N ILE A 173 -2.82 3.06 4.43
CA ILE A 173 -2.14 1.79 4.68
C ILE A 173 -0.64 2.05 4.75
N ALA A 174 -0.13 2.01 5.98
CA ALA A 174 1.23 2.34 6.44
C ALA A 174 1.69 3.79 6.36
N MET A 175 2.06 4.35 7.53
CA MET A 175 2.95 5.52 7.73
C MET A 175 2.80 6.68 6.73
N GLY A 176 1.61 6.89 6.18
CA GLY A 176 1.36 7.81 5.08
C GLY A 176 1.77 7.26 3.71
N ASN A 177 0.92 7.51 2.72
CA ASN A 177 1.25 7.32 1.32
C ASN A 177 1.07 8.64 0.56
N PRO A 178 1.47 8.70 -0.72
CA PRO A 178 1.40 9.91 -1.52
C PRO A 178 -0.01 10.49 -1.70
N PHE A 179 -1.07 9.72 -1.44
CA PHE A 179 -2.44 10.21 -1.46
C PHE A 179 -2.86 10.80 -0.12
N SER A 180 -2.24 10.42 1.00
CA SER A 180 -2.58 10.91 2.33
C SER A 180 -1.59 11.92 2.91
N THR A 181 -0.43 12.12 2.30
CA THR A 181 0.69 12.85 2.92
C THR A 181 1.13 14.09 2.15
N SER A 182 1.12 15.27 2.75
CA SER A 182 1.68 16.51 2.17
C SER A 182 2.44 17.32 3.24
N ASN A 183 3.59 17.91 2.89
CA ASN A 183 4.55 18.61 3.77
C ASN A 183 4.66 18.08 5.21
N GLY A 184 4.90 16.77 5.37
CA GLY A 184 5.10 16.17 6.69
C GLY A 184 3.83 15.95 7.51
N PHE A 185 2.66 16.28 6.95
CA PHE A 185 1.36 15.91 7.47
C PHE A 185 0.84 14.67 6.77
N THR A 186 0.33 13.69 7.53
CA THR A 186 -0.37 12.53 6.99
C THR A 186 -1.79 12.50 7.54
N PHE A 187 -2.78 12.58 6.66
CA PHE A 187 -4.18 12.36 7.00
C PHE A 187 -4.49 10.87 7.07
N PHE A 188 -5.32 10.48 8.03
CA PHE A 188 -5.85 9.13 8.09
C PHE A 188 -7.18 9.05 8.84
N THR A 189 -7.93 7.99 8.60
CA THR A 189 -9.18 7.70 9.33
C THR A 189 -9.02 6.42 10.13
N ALA A 190 -9.38 6.47 11.40
CA ALA A 190 -9.30 5.31 12.28
C ALA A 190 -10.57 5.19 13.12
N SER A 191 -11.04 3.96 13.30
CA SER A 191 -12.03 3.66 14.31
C SER A 191 -11.30 3.35 15.59
N TYR A 192 -11.81 3.87 16.70
CA TYR A 192 -11.15 3.74 17.98
C TYR A 192 -12.14 3.80 19.15
N ILE A 193 -11.84 3.06 20.20
CA ILE A 193 -12.50 3.24 21.50
C ILE A 193 -11.67 4.23 22.31
N ASP A 194 -12.29 5.32 22.74
CA ASP A 194 -11.66 6.33 23.60
C ASP A 194 -11.39 5.75 25.01
N ARG A 195 -10.16 5.88 25.52
CA ARG A 195 -9.76 5.41 26.86
C ARG A 195 -9.70 6.53 27.91
N GLY A 196 -9.92 7.77 27.50
CA GLY A 196 -9.93 8.97 28.33
C GLY A 196 -8.66 9.82 28.20
N GLU A 197 -8.66 10.89 28.99
CA GLU A 197 -7.59 11.88 29.05
C GLU A 197 -6.36 11.34 29.80
N LEU A 198 -5.18 11.62 29.25
CA LEU A 198 -3.87 11.32 29.83
C LEU A 198 -3.19 12.55 30.43
N GLY A 199 -3.69 13.75 30.11
CA GLY A 199 -3.10 15.02 30.51
C GLY A 199 -3.16 16.00 29.35
N LYS A 200 -2.15 16.84 29.23
CA LYS A 200 -2.04 17.84 28.16
C LYS A 200 -0.65 17.87 27.57
N GLU A 201 -0.56 18.22 26.30
CA GLU A 201 0.69 18.35 25.57
C GLU A 201 0.71 19.67 24.80
N LYS A 202 1.89 20.27 24.67
CA LYS A 202 2.05 21.46 23.84
C LYS A 202 2.21 21.04 22.38
N PHE A 203 1.30 21.51 21.54
CA PHE A 203 1.39 21.37 20.10
C PHE A 203 1.42 22.74 19.45
N ARG A 204 2.57 23.05 18.83
CA ARG A 204 2.82 24.34 18.16
C ARG A 204 2.48 25.57 19.04
N GLY A 205 2.83 25.50 20.33
CA GLY A 205 2.66 26.61 21.28
C GLY A 205 1.32 26.62 22.02
N GLU A 206 0.31 25.85 21.57
CA GLU A 206 -0.95 25.68 22.27
C GLU A 206 -0.93 24.44 23.16
N GLU A 207 -1.51 24.53 24.36
CA GLU A 207 -1.68 23.39 25.25
C GLU A 207 -3.00 22.68 24.92
N ILE A 208 -2.92 21.45 24.41
CA ILE A 208 -4.07 20.66 23.95
C ILE A 208 -4.21 19.41 24.84
N SER A 209 -5.45 19.02 25.16
CA SER A 209 -5.71 17.77 25.89
C SER A 209 -5.22 16.57 25.09
N MET A 210 -4.46 15.72 25.77
CA MET A 210 -3.94 14.47 25.24
C MET A 210 -4.81 13.33 25.74
N LYS A 211 -5.27 12.49 24.82
CA LYS A 211 -6.10 11.31 25.09
C LYS A 211 -5.45 10.05 24.57
N SER A 212 -5.90 8.92 25.09
CA SER A 212 -5.55 7.60 24.56
C SER A 212 -6.77 6.92 23.97
N GLY A 213 -6.53 6.02 23.00
CA GLY A 213 -7.57 5.21 22.41
C GLY A 213 -7.04 3.85 21.95
N THR A 214 -7.95 2.90 21.79
CA THR A 214 -7.66 1.63 21.11
C THR A 214 -8.13 1.75 19.67
N ALA A 215 -7.22 1.96 18.73
CA ALA A 215 -7.53 1.99 17.31
C ALA A 215 -7.68 0.57 16.74
N PHE A 216 -8.59 0.41 15.79
CA PHE A 216 -8.80 -0.82 15.05
C PHE A 216 -8.38 -0.61 13.61
N ILE A 217 -7.39 -1.38 13.17
CA ILE A 217 -6.91 -1.35 11.80
C ILE A 217 -7.19 -2.66 11.12
N GLY A 218 -7.76 -2.52 9.93
CA GLY A 218 -8.31 -3.59 9.12
C GLY A 218 -7.61 -3.79 7.80
N GLY A 219 -7.62 -5.02 7.31
CA GLY A 219 -7.29 -5.34 5.93
C GLY A 219 -7.55 -6.80 5.61
N ASN A 220 -7.01 -7.26 4.47
CA ASN A 220 -7.12 -8.65 4.01
C ASN A 220 -6.56 -9.72 4.98
N ARG A 221 -5.79 -9.32 6.00
CA ARG A 221 -5.25 -10.21 7.04
C ARG A 221 -6.07 -10.19 8.34
N GLY A 222 -7.24 -9.56 8.33
CA GLY A 222 -8.09 -9.41 9.50
C GLY A 222 -7.85 -8.10 10.25
N ILE A 223 -8.27 -8.07 11.52
CA ILE A 223 -8.26 -6.87 12.36
C ILE A 223 -7.18 -6.95 13.42
N LYS A 224 -6.50 -5.82 13.62
CA LYS A 224 -5.56 -5.63 14.72
C LYS A 224 -5.95 -4.40 15.52
N THR A 225 -5.66 -4.47 16.82
CA THR A 225 -5.84 -3.37 17.75
C THR A 225 -4.50 -2.73 18.07
N TYR A 226 -4.50 -1.42 18.22
CA TYR A 226 -3.31 -0.66 18.59
C TYR A 226 -3.65 0.47 19.53
N ASP A 227 -2.78 0.69 20.50
CA ASP A 227 -2.94 1.82 21.41
C ASP A 227 -2.37 3.07 20.73
N ILE A 228 -3.21 4.10 20.62
CA ILE A 228 -2.85 5.39 20.06
C ILE A 228 -2.98 6.46 21.13
N THR A 229 -2.07 7.43 21.10
CA THR A 229 -2.17 8.67 21.86
C THR A 229 -2.36 9.81 20.88
N PHE A 230 -3.32 10.68 21.14
CA PHE A 230 -3.67 11.77 20.24
C PHE A 230 -4.10 13.02 21.00
N LEU A 231 -3.89 14.16 20.37
CA LEU A 231 -4.35 15.46 20.82
C LEU A 231 -5.77 15.69 20.36
N ASP A 232 -6.59 16.23 21.24
CA ASP A 232 -8.01 16.40 21.03
C ASP A 232 -8.48 17.76 21.56
N ARG A 233 -9.06 18.56 20.67
CA ARG A 233 -9.73 19.82 21.03
C ARG A 233 -11.22 19.63 21.34
N GLY A 234 -11.76 18.45 21.03
CA GLY A 234 -13.17 18.12 21.19
C GLY A 234 -13.49 17.38 22.48
N ILE A 235 -14.79 17.23 22.70
CA ILE A 235 -15.35 16.41 23.77
C ILE A 235 -15.63 15.02 23.18
N SER A 236 -14.96 14.01 23.71
CA SER A 236 -15.22 12.60 23.41
C SER A 236 -15.43 11.84 24.71
N THR A 237 -16.35 10.90 24.69
CA THR A 237 -16.78 10.13 25.85
C THR A 237 -15.94 8.87 25.95
N LYS A 238 -15.31 8.65 27.11
CA LYS A 238 -14.56 7.43 27.39
C LYS A 238 -15.45 6.19 27.21
N GLY A 239 -14.91 5.17 26.56
CA GLY A 239 -15.57 3.88 26.31
C GLY A 239 -16.45 3.85 25.05
N ARG A 240 -16.69 5.00 24.42
CA ARG A 240 -17.47 5.09 23.18
C ARG A 240 -16.62 4.76 21.96
N LEU A 241 -17.22 4.05 21.00
CA LEU A 241 -16.59 3.74 19.72
C LEU A 241 -16.82 4.86 18.73
N TYR A 242 -15.72 5.46 18.30
CA TYR A 242 -15.70 6.55 17.33
C TYR A 242 -15.10 6.09 16.02
N ILE A 243 -15.44 6.80 14.95
CA ILE A 243 -14.58 6.95 13.79
C ILE A 243 -14.08 8.38 13.79
N GLY A 244 -12.76 8.53 13.78
CA GLY A 244 -12.09 9.82 13.73
C GLY A 244 -11.26 9.97 12.47
N TYR A 245 -11.09 11.22 12.04
CA TYR A 245 -10.02 11.58 11.13
C TYR A 245 -8.94 12.36 11.88
N PHE A 246 -7.71 11.94 11.60
CA PHE A 246 -6.52 12.32 12.32
C PHE A 246 -5.52 12.90 11.33
N LEU A 247 -4.73 13.84 11.83
CA LEU A 247 -3.55 14.35 11.17
C LEU A 247 -2.35 13.88 11.98
N LYS A 248 -1.44 13.13 11.36
CA LYS A 248 -0.11 12.87 11.93
C LYS A 248 0.81 14.01 11.51
N ALA A 249 1.38 14.72 12.48
CA ALA A 249 2.47 15.65 12.29
C ALA A 249 3.68 15.11 13.06
N GLU A 250 4.74 14.71 12.35
CA GLU A 250 5.91 14.04 12.93
C GLU A 250 5.53 12.79 13.75
N ASN A 251 5.62 12.84 15.08
CA ASN A 251 5.27 11.75 15.99
C ASN A 251 3.95 11.98 16.75
N THR A 252 3.25 13.07 16.47
CA THR A 252 2.03 13.46 17.19
C THR A 252 0.80 13.25 16.31
N PHE A 253 -0.21 12.60 16.85
CA PHE A 253 -1.53 12.52 16.22
C PHE A 253 -2.42 13.64 16.73
N LEU A 254 -3.00 14.41 15.83
CA LEU A 254 -4.02 15.41 16.12
C LEU A 254 -5.35 14.88 15.60
N LYS A 255 -6.33 14.70 16.48
CA LYS A 255 -7.70 14.38 16.08
C LYS A 255 -8.38 15.66 15.63
N LEU A 256 -8.85 15.70 14.39
CA LEU A 256 -9.49 16.88 13.82
C LEU A 256 -11.02 16.83 14.04
N LYS A 257 -11.64 15.66 13.85
CA LYS A 257 -13.05 15.39 14.20
C LYS A 257 -13.23 13.90 14.45
N SER A 258 -14.30 13.58 15.17
CA SER A 258 -14.77 12.23 15.37
C SER A 258 -16.28 12.22 15.47
N ILE A 259 -16.89 11.14 15.00
CA ILE A 259 -18.31 10.85 15.19
C ILE A 259 -18.45 9.49 15.86
N SER A 260 -19.40 9.37 16.78
CA SER A 260 -19.77 8.07 17.35
C SER A 260 -20.28 7.17 16.24
N LEU A 261 -19.86 5.91 16.22
CA LEU A 261 -20.35 4.95 15.22
C LEU A 261 -21.88 4.78 15.30
N GLU A 262 -22.41 4.77 16.52
CA GLU A 262 -23.85 4.71 16.78
C GLU A 262 -24.59 5.93 16.25
N GLU A 263 -24.05 7.13 16.46
CA GLU A 263 -24.65 8.37 15.94
C GLU A 263 -24.56 8.44 14.42
N ALA A 264 -23.45 7.98 13.83
CA ALA A 264 -23.28 7.94 12.38
C ALA A 264 -24.32 7.03 11.72
N GLN A 265 -24.53 5.84 12.27
CA GLN A 265 -25.53 4.89 11.78
C GLN A 265 -26.96 5.42 11.97
N THR A 266 -27.31 5.87 13.19
CA THR A 266 -28.68 6.28 13.53
C THR A 266 -29.14 7.51 12.74
N ASN A 267 -28.21 8.42 12.42
CA ASN A 267 -28.51 9.62 11.64
C ASN A 267 -28.26 9.44 10.13
N ASN A 268 -28.05 8.21 9.64
CA ASN A 268 -27.79 7.90 8.24
C ASN A 268 -26.61 8.67 7.61
N LYS A 269 -25.60 9.06 8.41
CA LYS A 269 -24.41 9.76 7.89
C LYS A 269 -23.51 8.82 7.11
N PHE A 270 -23.20 7.67 7.70
CA PHE A 270 -22.58 6.53 7.01
C PHE A 270 -22.76 5.28 7.87
N SER A 271 -22.73 4.11 7.23
CA SER A 271 -22.87 2.85 7.96
C SER A 271 -21.53 2.30 8.46
N ALA A 272 -21.55 1.49 9.52
CA ALA A 272 -20.36 0.73 9.93
C ALA A 272 -19.83 -0.15 8.79
N ASN A 273 -20.74 -0.72 7.99
CA ASN A 273 -20.40 -1.51 6.82
C ASN A 273 -19.68 -0.67 5.75
N ASP A 274 -20.08 0.59 5.54
CA ASP A 274 -19.41 1.49 4.58
C ASP A 274 -17.94 1.68 4.97
N TYR A 275 -17.72 2.05 6.24
CA TYR A 275 -16.40 2.29 6.79
C TYR A 275 -15.51 1.03 6.77
N LEU A 276 -16.08 -0.12 7.13
CA LEU A 276 -15.38 -1.39 7.20
C LEU A 276 -15.01 -1.90 5.81
N PHE A 277 -15.96 -1.85 4.87
CA PHE A 277 -15.71 -2.28 3.51
C PHE A 277 -14.68 -1.37 2.83
N ALA A 278 -14.77 -0.06 3.01
CA ALA A 278 -13.73 0.89 2.58
C ALA A 278 -12.34 0.52 3.11
N SER A 279 -12.26 0.15 4.40
CA SER A 279 -10.99 -0.23 5.03
C SER A 279 -10.43 -1.52 4.42
N TYR A 280 -11.31 -2.47 4.08
CA TYR A 280 -10.94 -3.72 3.46
C TYR A 280 -10.45 -3.55 2.02
N THR A 281 -11.14 -2.72 1.22
CA THR A 281 -10.83 -2.47 -0.21
C THR A 281 -9.63 -1.57 -0.42
N ALA A 282 -9.22 -0.79 0.58
CA ALA A 282 -8.07 0.11 0.49
C ALA A 282 -6.77 -0.61 0.07
N ALA A 283 -6.61 -1.89 0.42
CA ALA A 283 -5.45 -2.73 0.06
C ALA A 283 -5.61 -3.49 -1.27
N SER A 284 -6.69 -3.26 -2.01
CA SER A 284 -7.03 -3.98 -3.25
C SER A 284 -7.04 -3.06 -4.46
N LEU A 285 -6.82 -3.62 -5.65
CA LEU A 285 -6.86 -2.85 -6.90
C LEU A 285 -8.26 -2.84 -7.51
N ASP A 286 -8.75 -4.00 -7.95
CA ASP A 286 -10.01 -4.09 -8.72
C ASP A 286 -10.99 -5.14 -8.15
N GLU A 287 -10.52 -6.06 -7.31
CA GLU A 287 -11.34 -7.13 -6.73
C GLU A 287 -11.04 -7.35 -5.25
N VAL A 288 -12.05 -7.81 -4.51
CA VAL A 288 -11.93 -8.26 -3.13
C VAL A 288 -12.58 -9.62 -2.92
N ASP A 289 -12.00 -10.41 -2.02
CA ASP A 289 -12.52 -11.70 -1.56
C ASP A 289 -13.57 -11.48 -0.45
N LEU A 290 -14.80 -11.95 -0.67
CA LEU A 290 -15.90 -11.75 0.26
C LEU A 290 -15.75 -12.64 1.51
N LEU A 291 -15.21 -13.85 1.38
CA LEU A 291 -14.93 -14.72 2.52
C LEU A 291 -13.87 -14.11 3.46
N GLY A 292 -12.87 -13.46 2.89
CA GLY A 292 -11.89 -12.68 3.63
C GLY A 292 -12.51 -11.47 4.34
N TYR A 293 -13.48 -10.81 3.69
CA TYR A 293 -14.24 -9.72 4.29
C TYR A 293 -15.13 -10.20 5.46
N ASP A 294 -15.76 -11.37 5.36
CA ASP A 294 -16.55 -11.97 6.46
C ASP A 294 -15.73 -12.16 7.74
N LYS A 295 -14.50 -12.67 7.58
CA LYS A 295 -13.56 -12.85 8.70
C LYS A 295 -13.14 -11.52 9.30
N PHE A 296 -12.90 -10.53 8.44
CA PHE A 296 -12.58 -9.17 8.86
C PHE A 296 -13.74 -8.53 9.64
N LEU A 297 -14.96 -8.57 9.12
CA LEU A 297 -16.17 -8.07 9.78
C LEU A 297 -16.41 -8.76 11.12
N SER A 298 -16.33 -10.09 11.16
CA SER A 298 -16.47 -10.87 12.39
C SER A 298 -15.44 -10.46 13.45
N GLY A 299 -14.20 -10.20 13.03
CA GLY A 299 -13.15 -9.65 13.90
C GLY A 299 -13.53 -8.29 14.48
N TYR A 300 -14.13 -7.41 13.67
CA TYR A 300 -14.55 -6.07 14.12
C TYR A 300 -15.70 -6.14 15.12
N LEU A 301 -16.70 -6.97 14.84
CA LEU A 301 -17.84 -7.19 15.73
C LEU A 301 -17.35 -7.65 17.12
N ASN A 302 -16.39 -8.58 17.14
CA ASN A 302 -15.86 -9.16 18.38
C ASN A 302 -14.89 -8.24 19.13
N LEU A 303 -14.09 -7.44 18.43
CA LEU A 303 -13.04 -6.63 19.07
C LEU A 303 -13.49 -5.20 19.38
N ALA A 304 -14.31 -4.59 18.53
CA ALA A 304 -14.76 -3.21 18.65
C ALA A 304 -16.20 -3.13 19.13
N ILE A 305 -17.15 -3.61 18.31
CA ILE A 305 -18.58 -3.38 18.53
C ILE A 305 -19.04 -3.96 19.87
N SER A 306 -18.77 -5.25 20.12
CA SER A 306 -19.23 -5.95 21.32
C SER A 306 -18.67 -5.40 22.64
N LYS A 307 -17.56 -4.65 22.58
CA LYS A 307 -16.85 -4.07 23.73
C LYS A 307 -17.09 -2.57 23.91
N SER A 308 -17.99 -1.99 23.11
CA SER A 308 -18.32 -0.57 23.12
C SER A 308 -19.80 -0.35 23.35
N ASP A 309 -20.19 0.92 23.42
CA ASP A 309 -21.59 1.35 23.42
C ASP A 309 -22.33 1.00 22.11
N ALA A 310 -21.62 0.76 21.01
CA ALA A 310 -22.20 0.37 19.72
C ALA A 310 -22.75 -1.08 19.68
N ARG A 311 -22.77 -1.83 20.79
CA ARG A 311 -23.25 -3.23 20.83
C ARG A 311 -24.69 -3.39 20.29
N GLY A 312 -25.53 -2.37 20.41
CA GLY A 312 -26.88 -2.36 19.84
C GLY A 312 -26.92 -2.53 18.32
N LEU A 313 -25.85 -2.14 17.62
CA LEU A 313 -25.77 -2.17 16.15
C LEU A 313 -25.45 -3.56 15.58
N ILE A 314 -25.10 -4.56 16.40
CA ILE A 314 -24.62 -5.87 15.91
C ILE A 314 -25.59 -6.50 14.92
N LYS A 315 -26.89 -6.49 15.25
CA LYS A 315 -27.92 -7.11 14.42
C LYS A 315 -27.99 -6.43 13.05
N GLU A 316 -28.07 -5.11 13.05
CA GLU A 316 -28.17 -4.30 11.82
C GLU A 316 -26.94 -4.48 10.92
N ILE A 317 -25.73 -4.45 11.49
CA ILE A 317 -24.48 -4.65 10.75
C ILE A 317 -24.45 -6.01 10.04
N ILE A 318 -24.92 -7.07 10.71
CA ILE A 318 -24.99 -8.43 10.16
C ILE A 318 -26.06 -8.50 9.06
N GLU A 319 -27.22 -7.89 9.27
CA GLU A 319 -28.31 -7.86 8.29
C GLU A 319 -27.88 -7.14 7.01
N THR A 320 -27.30 -5.94 7.12
CA THR A 320 -26.75 -5.19 5.97
C THR A 320 -25.69 -6.00 5.23
N HIS A 321 -24.75 -6.63 5.95
CA HIS A 321 -23.73 -7.48 5.34
C HIS A 321 -24.32 -8.67 4.56
N SER A 322 -25.34 -9.31 5.12
CA SER A 322 -25.91 -10.55 4.56
C SER A 322 -26.89 -10.31 3.41
N THR A 323 -27.55 -9.16 3.38
CA THR A 323 -28.66 -8.89 2.45
C THR A 323 -28.37 -7.77 1.44
N MET A 324 -27.46 -6.87 1.76
CA MET A 324 -27.20 -5.64 1.01
C MET A 324 -25.74 -5.57 0.55
N ILE A 325 -25.11 -6.72 0.28
CA ILE A 325 -23.70 -6.74 -0.10
C ILE A 325 -23.43 -5.90 -1.36
N HIS A 326 -24.36 -5.87 -2.32
CA HIS A 326 -24.26 -5.03 -3.52
C HIS A 326 -24.43 -3.53 -3.27
N GLU A 327 -24.90 -3.15 -2.08
CA GLU A 327 -25.09 -1.75 -1.66
C GLU A 327 -23.88 -1.23 -0.87
N LEU A 328 -22.91 -2.10 -0.56
CA LEU A 328 -21.63 -1.68 0.03
C LEU A 328 -20.90 -0.72 -0.92
N PRO A 329 -20.13 0.24 -0.37
CA PRO A 329 -19.45 1.23 -1.19
C PRO A 329 -18.44 0.58 -2.12
N PHE A 330 -18.09 1.25 -3.22
CA PHE A 330 -17.14 0.80 -4.23
C PHE A 330 -17.54 -0.44 -5.06
N ILE A 331 -18.50 -1.27 -4.63
CA ILE A 331 -18.89 -2.47 -5.40
C ILE A 331 -19.71 -2.06 -6.63
N TYR A 332 -19.35 -2.60 -7.79
CA TYR A 332 -20.15 -2.44 -9.00
C TYR A 332 -20.64 -3.76 -9.60
N ASP A 333 -20.00 -4.88 -9.22
CA ASP A 333 -20.35 -6.23 -9.69
C ASP A 333 -19.90 -7.28 -8.67
N VAL A 334 -20.58 -8.42 -8.63
CA VAL A 334 -20.26 -9.56 -7.75
C VAL A 334 -20.29 -10.83 -8.56
N ASP A 335 -19.21 -11.58 -8.51
CA ASP A 335 -19.01 -12.84 -9.23
C ASP A 335 -18.62 -13.94 -8.24
N GLY A 336 -19.61 -14.72 -7.81
CA GLY A 336 -19.44 -15.75 -6.78
C GLY A 336 -18.95 -15.16 -5.45
N GLU A 337 -17.78 -15.62 -5.00
CA GLU A 337 -17.14 -15.21 -3.74
C GLU A 337 -16.29 -13.93 -3.88
N LYS A 338 -16.31 -13.27 -5.04
CA LYS A 338 -15.55 -12.05 -5.30
C LYS A 338 -16.47 -10.88 -5.60
N ALA A 339 -16.12 -9.71 -5.08
CA ALA A 339 -16.71 -8.45 -5.51
C ALA A 339 -15.71 -7.64 -6.34
N LYS A 340 -16.17 -7.13 -7.49
CA LYS A 340 -15.43 -6.16 -8.28
C LYS A 340 -15.70 -4.77 -7.73
N ILE A 341 -14.63 -4.02 -7.51
CA ILE A 341 -14.65 -2.71 -6.89
C ILE A 341 -14.17 -1.63 -7.86
N VAL A 342 -14.66 -0.42 -7.66
CA VAL A 342 -14.14 0.78 -8.32
C VAL A 342 -13.11 1.48 -7.45
N ASP A 343 -12.31 2.34 -8.07
CA ASP A 343 -11.44 3.24 -7.33
C ASP A 343 -12.25 4.33 -6.59
N PRO A 344 -11.66 4.97 -5.58
CA PRO A 344 -12.36 5.99 -4.80
C PRO A 344 -12.80 7.24 -5.58
N ILE A 345 -12.13 7.59 -6.67
CA ILE A 345 -12.49 8.72 -7.53
C ILE A 345 -13.78 8.40 -8.27
N SER A 346 -13.86 7.21 -8.88
CA SER A 346 -15.08 6.71 -9.52
C SER A 346 -16.25 6.62 -8.52
N TYR A 347 -16.02 6.05 -7.34
CA TYR A 347 -17.06 5.95 -6.30
C TYR A 347 -17.59 7.33 -5.92
N TRP A 348 -16.69 8.27 -5.66
CA TRP A 348 -17.04 9.65 -5.34
C TRP A 348 -17.87 10.30 -6.44
N TYR A 349 -17.39 10.25 -7.69
CA TYR A 349 -18.01 10.90 -8.82
C TYR A 349 -19.47 10.46 -9.02
N PHE A 350 -19.74 9.15 -9.02
CA PHE A 350 -21.09 8.62 -9.19
C PHE A 350 -21.97 8.83 -7.94
N SER A 351 -21.43 8.63 -6.74
CA SER A 351 -22.19 8.82 -5.50
C SER A 351 -22.66 10.27 -5.33
N SER A 352 -21.82 11.24 -5.71
CA SER A 352 -22.16 12.66 -5.67
C SER A 352 -23.33 13.05 -6.58
N LYS A 353 -23.68 12.19 -7.54
CA LYS A 353 -24.79 12.38 -8.51
C LYS A 353 -25.99 11.48 -8.24
N GLY A 354 -25.94 10.66 -7.18
CA GLY A 354 -26.95 9.64 -6.91
C GLY A 354 -27.01 8.55 -8.00
N GLU A 355 -25.93 8.37 -8.76
CA GLU A 355 -25.85 7.39 -9.84
C GLU A 355 -25.29 6.05 -9.35
N LYS A 356 -25.62 4.96 -10.05
CA LYS A 356 -25.03 3.64 -9.78
C LYS A 356 -23.53 3.67 -10.07
N VAL A 357 -22.75 3.20 -9.10
CA VAL A 357 -21.29 3.15 -9.18
C VAL A 357 -20.81 2.24 -10.31
N ARG A 358 -19.83 2.72 -11.08
CA ARG A 358 -19.14 1.99 -12.16
C ARG A 358 -17.75 2.59 -12.37
N THR A 359 -16.92 1.96 -13.20
CA THR A 359 -15.62 2.54 -13.57
C THR A 359 -15.86 3.83 -14.37
N CYS A 360 -15.20 4.92 -14.00
CA CYS A 360 -15.36 6.20 -14.70
C CYS A 360 -14.79 6.13 -16.12
N ASP A 361 -15.61 6.47 -17.10
CA ASP A 361 -15.28 6.55 -18.53
C ASP A 361 -15.16 7.99 -19.03
N GLN A 362 -15.40 8.98 -18.16
CA GLN A 362 -15.27 10.39 -18.51
C GLN A 362 -13.80 10.74 -18.80
N PRO A 363 -13.47 11.35 -19.95
CA PRO A 363 -12.08 11.59 -20.35
C PRO A 363 -11.23 12.29 -19.28
N LYS A 364 -11.76 13.33 -18.63
CA LYS A 364 -11.05 14.09 -17.58
C LYS A 364 -10.70 13.25 -16.35
N LEU A 365 -11.59 12.36 -15.92
CA LEU A 365 -11.41 11.55 -14.72
C LEU A 365 -10.73 10.22 -15.03
N ARG A 366 -10.91 9.67 -16.23
CA ARG A 366 -10.33 8.38 -16.64
C ARG A 366 -8.81 8.39 -16.51
N ASP A 367 -8.15 9.44 -17.01
CA ASP A 367 -6.70 9.53 -16.95
C ASP A 367 -6.20 9.64 -15.50
N ARG A 368 -6.95 10.34 -14.64
CA ARG A 368 -6.70 10.42 -13.18
C ARG A 368 -6.89 9.08 -12.49
N VAL A 369 -7.95 8.33 -12.82
CA VAL A 369 -8.21 6.98 -12.31
C VAL A 369 -7.08 6.04 -12.71
N GLU A 370 -6.66 6.04 -13.97
CA GLU A 370 -5.56 5.22 -14.46
C GLU A 370 -4.25 5.55 -13.74
N MET A 371 -3.98 6.83 -13.53
CA MET A 371 -2.80 7.29 -12.80
C MET A 371 -2.83 6.86 -11.33
N TRP A 372 -3.97 7.02 -10.65
CA TRP A 372 -4.17 6.55 -9.29
C TRP A 372 -3.94 5.04 -9.19
N LYS A 373 -4.54 4.24 -10.09
CA LYS A 373 -4.35 2.79 -10.14
C LYS A 373 -2.89 2.42 -10.38
N LYS A 374 -2.21 3.14 -11.28
CA LYS A 374 -0.77 2.96 -11.55
C LYS A 374 0.07 3.20 -10.29
N ILE A 375 -0.12 4.34 -9.63
CA ILE A 375 0.60 4.68 -8.38
C ILE A 375 0.28 3.66 -7.28
N LYS A 376 -1.00 3.36 -7.03
CA LYS A 376 -1.43 2.37 -6.03
C LYS A 376 -0.83 0.98 -6.29
N SER A 377 -0.78 0.54 -7.54
CA SER A 377 -0.15 -0.74 -7.90
C SER A 377 1.33 -0.80 -7.54
N ILE A 378 2.05 0.33 -7.68
CA ILE A 378 3.47 0.43 -7.31
C ILE A 378 3.60 0.38 -5.79
N LEU A 379 2.76 1.12 -5.06
CA LEU A 379 2.75 1.17 -3.60
C LEU A 379 2.43 -0.20 -2.98
N LEU A 380 1.44 -0.92 -3.52
CA LEU A 380 1.09 -2.28 -3.12
C LEU A 380 2.24 -3.26 -3.36
N ARG A 381 2.85 -3.23 -4.55
CA ARG A 381 4.02 -4.07 -4.88
C ARG A 381 5.23 -3.80 -3.98
N ARG A 382 5.43 -2.55 -3.56
CA ARG A 382 6.47 -2.17 -2.59
C ARG A 382 6.14 -2.57 -1.16
N LYS A 383 4.95 -3.13 -0.92
CA LYS A 383 4.40 -3.43 0.41
C LYS A 383 4.34 -2.18 1.30
N TRP A 384 4.28 -0.99 0.70
CA TRP A 384 4.03 0.24 1.45
C TRP A 384 2.64 0.14 2.05
N MET A 385 1.65 -0.31 1.27
CA MET A 385 0.29 -0.53 1.75
C MET A 385 0.10 -1.78 2.65
N ASN A 386 1.11 -2.25 3.42
CA ASN A 386 1.00 -3.50 4.21
C ASN A 386 1.33 -3.37 5.71
N LYS A 387 1.65 -2.18 6.24
CA LYS A 387 2.10 -2.02 7.64
C LYS A 387 1.68 -0.72 8.31
N PHE A 388 0.49 -0.66 8.92
CA PHE A 388 0.11 0.56 9.64
C PHE A 388 0.83 0.78 10.98
N LEU A 389 1.21 -0.27 11.72
CA LEU A 389 1.96 -0.12 12.98
C LEU A 389 3.09 -1.16 13.10
N VAL A 390 4.29 -0.68 12.76
CA VAL A 390 5.57 -1.06 13.39
C VAL A 390 6.30 0.25 13.67
#